data_AF-T0ZIA1-F1
#
_entry.id   AF-T0ZIA1-F1
#
_cell.length_a   1.000
_cell.length_b   1.000
_cell.length_c   1.000
_cell.angle_alpha   90.00
_cell.angle_beta   90.00
_cell.angle_gamma   90.00
#
_symmetry.space_group_name_H-M   'P 1'
#
loop_
_entity.id
_entity.type
_entity.pdbx_description
1 polymer ?
#
loop_
_entity_poly.entity_id
_entity_poly.type
_entity_poly.pdbx_seq_one_letter_code
_entity_poly.pdbx_strand_id
1 'polypeptide(L)' 'KKTMQAIVDDRRRAPFTSFEDLAQRVHLKEPERLIAARMEQELTGVDDKYRLFIAP' A
#
# COMPACT_ATOMS: atom_id res chain seq x y z
N LYS A 1 8.18 -0.79 -10.13
CA LYS A 1 8.18 -2.28 -10.21
C LYS A 1 9.02 -2.96 -9.13
N LYS A 2 10.19 -2.44 -8.74
CA LYS A 2 11.03 -3.03 -7.67
C LYS A 2 10.32 -3.16 -6.31
N THR A 3 9.58 -2.13 -5.89
CA THR A 3 8.86 -2.12 -4.60
C THR A 3 7.77 -3.19 -4.53
N MET A 4 6.95 -3.36 -5.57
CA MET A 4 5.90 -4.40 -5.60
C MET A 4 6.48 -5.80 -5.43
N GLN A 5 7.58 -6.10 -6.13
CA GLN A 5 8.24 -7.41 -6.02
C GLN A 5 8.78 -7.64 -4.61
N ALA A 6 9.42 -6.63 -4.01
CA ALA A 6 9.91 -6.70 -2.64
C ALA A 6 8.79 -6.97 -1.61
N ILE A 7 7.64 -6.29 -1.74
CA ILE A 7 6.47 -6.55 -0.88
C ILE A 7 6.00 -8.01 -1.02
N VAL A 8 5.91 -8.53 -2.24
CA VAL A 8 5.45 -9.90 -2.50
C VAL A 8 6.43 -10.93 -1.95
N ASP A 9 7.73 -10.72 -2.14
CA ASP A 9 8.77 -11.65 -1.70
C ASP A 9 8.86 -11.69 -0.17
N ASP A 10 8.78 -10.55 0.51
CA ASP A 10 8.73 -10.52 1.98
C ASP A 10 7.44 -11.11 2.53
N ARG A 11 6.29 -10.83 1.91
CA ARG A 11 5.01 -11.42 2.35
C ARG A 11 5.03 -12.96 2.29
N ARG A 12 5.74 -13.55 1.33
CA ARG A 12 5.91 -15.01 1.22
C ARG A 12 6.73 -15.60 2.37
N ARG A 13 7.65 -14.83 2.95
CA ARG A 13 8.46 -15.26 4.10
C ARG A 13 7.64 -15.25 5.38
N ALA A 14 6.92 -14.17 5.63
CA ALA A 14 6.05 -14.01 6.79
C ALA A 14 5.03 -12.90 6.54
N PRO A 15 3.78 -13.02 7.06
CA PRO A 15 2.78 -11.97 6.98
C PRO A 15 3.27 -10.71 7.72
N PHE A 16 2.88 -9.53 7.21
CA PHE A 16 3.15 -8.27 7.89
C PHE A 16 2.20 -8.11 9.07
N THR A 17 2.74 -7.70 10.22
CA THR A 17 1.96 -7.51 11.46
C THR A 17 1.61 -6.05 11.73
N SER A 18 2.37 -5.11 11.18
CA SER A 18 2.16 -3.66 11.34
C SER A 18 2.70 -2.87 10.13
N PHE A 19 2.35 -1.59 10.07
CA PHE A 19 2.92 -0.66 9.09
C PHE A 19 4.42 -0.45 9.29
N GLU A 20 4.90 -0.47 10.54
CA GLU A 20 6.32 -0.38 10.84
C GLU A 20 7.09 -1.60 10.34
N ASP A 21 6.55 -2.82 10.52
CA ASP A 21 7.15 -4.05 10.00
C ASP A 21 7.28 -4.01 8.46
N LEU A 22 6.24 -3.53 7.78
CA LEU A 22 6.26 -3.33 6.33
C LEU A 22 7.33 -2.30 5.90
N ALA A 23 7.42 -1.17 6.62
CA ALA A 23 8.38 -0.11 6.33
C ALA A 23 9.82 -0.58 6.51
N GLN A 24 10.10 -1.32 7.59
CA GLN A 24 11.44 -1.83 7.91
C GLN A 24 11.90 -2.91 6.92
N ARG A 25 11.03 -3.87 6.59
CA ARG A 25 11.39 -5.02 5.74
C ARG A 25 11.57 -4.64 4.28
N VAL A 26 10.67 -3.81 3.75
CA VAL A 26 10.65 -3.43 2.33
C VAL A 26 11.37 -2.09 2.08
N HIS A 27 11.88 -1.44 3.13
CA HIS A 27 12.44 -0.08 3.09
C HIS A 27 11.47 0.93 2.45
N LEU A 28 10.18 0.75 2.73
CA LEU A 28 9.11 1.58 2.21
C LEU A 28 8.94 2.81 3.11
N LYS A 29 8.98 4.02 2.52
CA LYS A 29 8.74 5.26 3.26
C LYS A 29 7.25 5.44 3.52
N GLU A 30 6.90 5.63 4.79
CA GLU A 30 5.57 6.06 5.26
C GLU A 30 4.41 5.30 4.58
N PRO A 31 4.30 3.96 4.75
CA PRO A 31 3.25 3.17 4.14
C PRO A 31 1.82 3.65 4.45
N GLU A 32 1.61 4.19 5.65
CA GLU A 32 0.36 4.81 6.08
C GLU A 32 -0.02 6.01 5.20
N ARG A 33 0.96 6.83 4.82
CA ARG A 33 0.74 8.01 3.99
C ARG A 33 0.42 7.63 2.54
N LEU A 34 1.04 6.57 2.03
CA LEU A 34 0.74 6.04 0.69
C LEU A 34 -0.70 5.54 0.60
N ILE A 35 -1.19 4.87 1.65
CA ILE A 35 -2.58 4.41 1.72
C ILE A 35 -3.53 5.60 1.84
N ALA A 36 -3.23 6.56 2.72
CA ALA A 36 -4.05 7.77 2.88
C ALA A 36 -4.16 8.57 1.57
N ALA A 37 -3.04 8.81 0.89
CA ALA A 37 -3.03 9.50 -0.40
C ALA A 37 -3.85 8.74 -1.45
N ARG A 38 -3.86 7.41 -1.41
CA ARG A 38 -4.70 6.61 -2.32
C ARG A 38 -6.19 6.74 -2.00
N MET A 39 -6.57 6.77 -0.71
CA MET A 39 -7.95 7.04 -0.30
C MET A 39 -8.40 8.44 -0.73
N GLU A 40 -7.57 9.46 -0.57
CA GLU A 40 -7.87 10.84 -1.01
C GLU A 40 -8.08 10.92 -2.53
N GLN A 41 -7.24 10.23 -3.31
CA GLN A 41 -7.42 10.13 -4.77
C GLN A 41 -8.75 9.46 -5.15
N GLU A 42 -9.14 8.42 -4.43
CA GLU A 42 -10.42 7.73 -4.65
C GLU A 42 -11.63 8.62 -4.26
N LEU A 43 -11.52 9.43 -3.19
CA LEU A 43 -12.56 10.37 -2.76
C LEU A 43 -12.75 11.54 -3.71
N THR A 44 -11.66 12.05 -4.29
CA THR A 44 -11.68 13.25 -5.14
C THR A 44 -12.25 13.01 -6.53
N GLY A 45 -12.73 11.78 -6.81
CA GLY A 45 -13.53 11.47 -7.99
C GLY A 45 -12.71 11.40 -9.27
N VAL A 46 -11.39 11.16 -9.17
CA VAL A 46 -10.64 10.67 -10.33
C VAL A 46 -11.31 9.37 -10.76
N ASP A 47 -11.76 9.32 -12.01
CA ASP A 47 -12.52 8.21 -12.58
C ASP A 47 -11.58 7.01 -12.78
N ASP A 48 -11.19 6.41 -11.66
CA ASP A 48 -10.24 5.33 -11.59
C ASP A 48 -11.01 4.01 -11.67
N LYS A 49 -10.63 3.17 -12.64
CA LYS A 49 -11.30 1.89 -12.92
C LYS A 49 -11.36 0.96 -11.71
N TYR A 50 -10.47 1.16 -10.73
CA TYR A 50 -10.38 0.36 -9.51
C TYR A 50 -10.42 1.25 -8.26
N ARG A 51 -11.48 1.07 -7.46
CA ARG A 51 -11.58 1.62 -6.11
C ARG A 51 -11.20 0.53 -5.12
N LEU A 52 -10.07 0.71 -4.42
CA LEU A 52 -9.50 -0.30 -3.53
C LEU A 52 -9.99 -0.13 -2.10
N PHE A 53 -10.28 1.10 -1.68
CA PHE A 53 -10.61 1.44 -0.31
C PHE A 53 -12.03 1.97 -0.17
N ILE A 54 -12.57 2.60 -1.21
CA ILE A 54 -13.86 3.29 -1.14
C ILE A 54 -14.88 2.53 -1.97
N ALA A 55 -15.87 1.95 -1.30
CA ALA A 55 -16.99 1.29 -1.96
C ALA A 55 -17.79 2.31 -2.81
N PRO A 56 -18.35 1.89 -3.96
CA PRO A 56 -19.07 2.76 -4.87
C PRO A 56 -20.30 3.44 -4.26
#